data_AF-A0A6P6KL86-F1
#
_entry.id   AF-A0A6P6KL86-F1
#
_cell.length_a   1.000
_cell.length_b   1.000
_cell.length_c   1.000
_cell.angle_alpha   90.00
_cell.angle_beta   90.00
_cell.angle_gamma   90.00
#
_symmetry.space_group_name_H-M   'P 1'
#
loop_
_entity.id
_entity.type
_entity.pdbx_description
1 polymer ?
#
loop_
_entity_poly.entity_id
_entity_poly.type
_entity_poly.pdbx_seq_one_letter_code
_entity_poly.pdbx_strand_id
1 'polypeptide(L)'
;MPFSRGKKPTTSKIPKLHHKGLENQDGPQTKRSSSSPQGAPKKRTAFVDITNAVYQCFSAPRFDSDGVKPAHKIELSNPIKKKDPVKKLQKKVSVLSKNDVNLKSVDNSEEKLEELKNVESNIEKLEESSSKAPIPPHLLPPEIPPEFDIDSEHLSDSVHAVEYAKDIFDYLKSREEKFVLHDYMPDQQHLNNNMRAILVDWLVEVQENFELNHETLYLAVKMTDHYLAVSQARRESLQLIGSTAMLIASKFEERAPPCVDDFLYICDDAYKRSQLIAMEICILQALNFDINIPVPYRFLRRYAKCVNAGMDTLTLARFICELSLLEMDFVPIRASLLASACLLIALVTKDLGGWTQCLQFHSGYSVEDLAPVVRKLHDMLIAPQDSKLAVVRSKYAHKVFFEVALIPTVSLETLEGFLK
;
A
#
# COMPACT_ATOMS: atom_id res chain seq x y z
N MET A 1 -64.11 6.39 43.62
CA MET A 1 -63.42 7.68 43.37
C MET A 1 -62.42 7.92 44.49
N PRO A 2 -61.29 8.60 44.24
CA PRO A 2 -60.71 8.99 42.94
C PRO A 2 -59.28 8.39 42.77
N PHE A 3 -58.82 7.97 41.58
CA PHE A 3 -58.54 8.69 40.33
C PHE A 3 -57.44 9.75 40.40
N SER A 4 -56.31 9.44 39.74
CA SER A 4 -55.55 10.36 38.89
C SER A 4 -54.55 9.55 38.04
N ARG A 5 -54.98 9.17 36.82
CA ARG A 5 -54.70 9.82 35.52
C ARG A 5 -53.29 9.52 34.98
N GLY A 6 -53.26 8.66 33.95
CA GLY A 6 -52.09 8.43 33.12
C GLY A 6 -51.82 9.50 32.07
N LYS A 7 -50.74 9.31 31.32
CA LYS A 7 -50.57 9.74 29.93
C LYS A 7 -49.59 8.81 29.20
N LYS A 8 -49.93 8.59 27.94
CA LYS A 8 -49.32 7.75 26.89
C LYS A 8 -48.02 8.36 26.31
N PRO A 9 -47.31 7.63 25.42
CA PRO A 9 -45.89 7.83 25.08
C PRO A 9 -45.67 8.85 23.96
N THR A 10 -44.45 9.39 23.85
CA THR A 10 -44.02 10.24 22.73
C THR A 10 -42.64 9.83 22.23
N THR A 11 -42.64 9.16 21.09
CA THR A 11 -41.78 9.31 19.90
C THR A 11 -40.54 10.21 19.98
N SER A 12 -39.41 9.61 19.59
CA SER A 12 -38.28 10.14 18.78
C SER A 12 -38.12 11.66 18.63
N LYS A 13 -36.91 12.17 18.91
CA LYS A 13 -36.30 13.26 18.14
C LYS A 13 -34.76 13.27 18.29
N ILE A 14 -34.13 12.99 17.15
CA ILE A 14 -32.73 13.26 16.79
C ILE A 14 -32.38 14.73 17.09
N PRO A 15 -31.23 15.05 17.68
CA PRO A 15 -30.74 16.43 17.69
C PRO A 15 -30.09 16.77 16.34
N LYS A 16 -30.72 17.68 15.60
CA LYS A 16 -30.12 18.37 14.44
C LYS A 16 -29.10 19.39 14.94
N LEU A 17 -27.87 19.30 14.41
CA LEU A 17 -26.83 20.31 14.51
C LEU A 17 -27.26 21.61 13.83
N HIS A 18 -27.05 22.73 14.50
CA HIS A 18 -27.19 24.06 13.93
C HIS A 18 -25.89 24.46 13.21
N HIS A 19 -26.02 24.71 11.91
CA HIS A 19 -25.04 25.36 11.05
C HIS A 19 -24.83 26.82 11.46
N LYS A 20 -23.57 27.26 11.52
CA LYS A 20 -23.18 28.64 11.21
C LYS A 20 -21.90 28.59 10.39
N GLY A 21 -22.00 29.05 9.14
CA GLY A 21 -20.92 29.05 8.17
C GLY A 21 -19.91 30.17 8.40
N LEU A 22 -18.70 29.92 7.90
CA LEU A 22 -17.74 30.91 7.45
C LEU A 22 -17.04 30.32 6.22
N GLU A 23 -17.27 30.95 5.07
CA GLU A 23 -16.56 30.74 3.81
C GLU A 23 -15.17 31.39 3.89
N ASN A 24 -14.10 30.66 3.55
CA ASN A 24 -13.29 30.91 2.33
C ASN A 24 -12.04 30.03 2.26
N GLN A 25 -12.01 29.24 1.18
CA GLN A 25 -10.91 28.83 0.27
C GLN A 25 -9.45 28.78 0.76
N ASP A 26 -8.87 27.57 0.68
CA ASP A 26 -7.62 27.30 -0.06
C ASP A 26 -7.54 25.79 -0.41
N GLY A 27 -7.02 25.47 -1.60
CA GLY A 27 -7.16 24.18 -2.33
C GLY A 27 -6.50 22.92 -1.73
N PRO A 28 -6.51 21.78 -2.46
CA PRO A 28 -6.14 20.48 -1.91
C PRO A 28 -4.62 20.32 -1.84
N GLN A 29 -4.02 20.80 -0.75
CA GLN A 29 -2.75 20.26 -0.29
C GLN A 29 -3.05 19.02 0.55
N THR A 30 -2.73 17.84 0.02
CA THR A 30 -2.44 16.65 0.82
C THR A 30 -1.37 17.03 1.84
N LYS A 31 -1.80 17.37 3.06
CA LYS A 31 -0.89 17.60 4.18
C LYS A 31 -0.16 16.31 4.43
N ARG A 32 1.14 16.31 4.13
CA ARG A 32 2.09 15.32 4.66
C ARG A 32 1.83 15.18 6.15
N SER A 33 1.78 13.93 6.61
CA SER A 33 1.89 13.59 8.02
C SER A 33 3.03 14.41 8.65
N SER A 34 2.76 14.99 9.81
CA SER A 34 3.79 15.68 10.60
C SER A 34 4.97 14.73 10.82
N SER A 35 6.17 15.20 10.49
CA SER A 35 7.45 14.50 10.60
C SER A 35 7.62 13.71 11.90
N SER A 36 8.37 12.60 11.80
CA SER A 36 8.72 11.74 12.92
C SER A 36 9.39 12.53 14.07
N PRO A 37 9.11 12.24 15.35
CA PRO A 37 9.65 12.97 16.49
C PRO A 37 11.14 12.68 16.78
N GLN A 38 11.80 11.84 15.98
CA GLN A 38 13.23 11.59 16.11
C GLN A 38 14.04 12.46 15.13
N GLY A 39 15.10 13.09 15.63
CA GLY A 39 16.10 13.80 14.81
C GLY A 39 16.83 12.88 13.82
N ALA A 40 18.05 13.26 13.41
CA ALA A 40 18.83 12.53 12.40
C ALA A 40 18.79 10.99 12.59
N PRO A 41 18.74 10.19 11.49
CA PRO A 41 18.56 8.74 11.55
C PRO A 41 19.54 8.10 12.52
N LYS A 42 19.01 7.36 13.50
CA LYS A 42 19.83 6.67 14.51
C LYS A 42 20.44 5.42 13.89
N LYS A 43 21.77 5.34 13.91
CA LYS A 43 22.51 4.13 13.50
C LYS A 43 22.23 2.99 14.47
N ARG A 44 21.84 1.83 13.94
CA ARG A 44 21.74 0.59 14.73
C ARG A 44 21.72 -0.61 13.80
N THR A 45 22.55 -1.60 14.08
CA THR A 45 22.45 -2.91 13.43
C THR A 45 21.25 -3.69 13.98
N ALA A 46 20.51 -4.39 13.11
CA ALA A 46 19.37 -5.22 13.52
C ALA A 46 19.76 -6.22 14.62
N PHE A 47 20.99 -6.74 14.53
CA PHE A 47 21.62 -7.57 15.54
C PHE A 47 22.76 -6.77 16.17
N VAL A 48 22.59 -6.32 17.42
CA VAL A 48 23.66 -5.64 18.17
C VAL A 48 24.86 -6.59 18.31
N ASP A 49 26.06 -6.13 17.91
CA ASP A 49 27.37 -6.81 17.99
C ASP A 49 27.57 -8.15 17.23
N ILE A 50 27.43 -8.16 15.90
CA ILE A 50 27.90 -9.32 15.08
C ILE A 50 28.58 -8.92 13.76
N THR A 51 28.86 -7.63 13.53
CA THR A 51 29.55 -7.18 12.30
C THR A 51 31.05 -7.52 12.27
N ASN A 52 31.58 -8.17 13.31
CA ASN A 52 32.94 -8.73 13.34
C ASN A 52 33.07 -10.14 12.72
N ALA A 53 32.11 -10.58 11.90
CA ALA A 53 32.30 -11.77 11.07
C ALA A 53 33.17 -11.44 9.85
N VAL A 54 34.48 -11.62 10.06
CA VAL A 54 35.54 -11.68 9.07
C VAL A 54 35.11 -12.44 7.80
N TYR A 55 35.38 -11.82 6.65
CA TYR A 55 35.50 -12.39 5.31
C TYR A 55 35.44 -13.92 5.24
N GLN A 56 34.25 -14.51 5.04
CA GLN A 56 34.17 -15.90 4.56
C GLN A 56 32.93 -16.16 3.71
N CYS A 57 33.20 -16.33 2.41
CA CYS A 57 32.38 -16.98 1.37
C CYS A 57 31.01 -16.36 1.03
N PHE A 58 31.03 -15.26 0.27
CA PHE A 58 30.09 -15.13 -0.85
C PHE A 58 30.64 -15.98 -2.00
N SER A 59 30.12 -17.20 -2.16
CA SER A 59 30.23 -17.83 -3.49
C SER A 59 29.22 -17.11 -4.37
N ALA A 60 29.72 -16.26 -5.26
CA ALA A 60 28.93 -15.83 -6.40
C ALA A 60 28.42 -17.11 -7.12
N PRO A 61 27.18 -17.13 -7.64
CA PRO A 61 26.78 -18.17 -8.57
C PRO A 61 27.81 -18.23 -9.69
N ARG A 62 28.46 -19.38 -9.87
CA ARG A 62 29.27 -19.63 -11.07
C ARG A 62 28.28 -19.71 -12.23
N PHE A 63 28.31 -18.70 -13.08
CA PHE A 63 27.68 -18.78 -14.40
C PHE A 63 28.53 -19.70 -15.26
N ASP A 64 28.13 -20.98 -15.35
CA ASP A 64 28.60 -21.84 -16.44
C ASP A 64 28.02 -21.27 -17.74
N SER A 65 28.90 -20.71 -18.55
CA SER A 65 28.59 -20.10 -19.84
C SER A 65 28.74 -21.12 -20.98
N ASP A 66 28.24 -22.34 -20.78
CA ASP A 66 28.23 -23.36 -21.84
C ASP A 66 26.88 -24.07 -21.88
N GLY A 67 26.07 -23.69 -22.89
CA GLY A 67 24.92 -24.50 -23.29
C GLY A 67 23.57 -23.79 -23.38
N VAL A 68 23.47 -22.60 -24.00
CA VAL A 68 22.18 -22.09 -24.50
C VAL A 68 22.27 -21.82 -25.99
N LYS A 69 21.58 -22.65 -26.78
CA LYS A 69 21.37 -22.45 -28.22
C LYS A 69 20.53 -21.17 -28.43
N PRO A 70 20.89 -20.29 -29.37
CA PRO A 70 20.14 -19.05 -29.57
C PRO A 70 18.76 -19.36 -30.16
N ALA A 71 17.72 -18.90 -29.46
CA ALA A 71 16.34 -18.94 -29.93
C ALA A 71 16.13 -17.95 -31.09
N HIS A 72 15.20 -18.34 -31.98
CA HIS A 72 14.91 -17.70 -33.25
C HIS A 72 14.63 -16.20 -33.18
N LYS A 73 15.29 -15.47 -34.08
CA LYS A 73 15.06 -14.06 -34.42
C LYS A 73 13.67 -13.95 -35.07
N ILE A 74 12.72 -13.28 -34.40
CA ILE A 74 11.44 -12.90 -35.01
C ILE A 74 11.67 -11.62 -35.82
N GLU A 75 11.67 -11.75 -37.15
CA GLU A 75 11.71 -10.64 -38.09
C GLU A 75 10.33 -9.98 -38.19
N LEU A 76 10.21 -8.73 -37.76
CA LEU A 76 9.09 -7.86 -38.09
C LEU A 76 9.32 -7.29 -39.49
N SER A 77 8.72 -7.92 -40.50
CA SER A 77 8.64 -7.39 -41.86
C SER A 77 7.46 -6.43 -41.99
N ASN A 78 7.72 -5.18 -42.37
CA ASN A 78 6.73 -4.33 -43.04
C ASN A 78 7.39 -3.68 -44.29
N PRO A 79 6.80 -3.81 -45.49
CA PRO A 79 7.42 -3.30 -46.71
C PRO A 79 7.06 -1.84 -47.00
N ILE A 80 8.09 -1.00 -47.17
CA ILE A 80 7.99 0.34 -47.76
C ILE A 80 8.28 0.23 -49.26
N LYS A 81 7.36 0.68 -50.12
CA LYS A 81 7.63 0.99 -51.54
C LYS A 81 7.92 2.49 -51.68
N LYS A 82 9.09 2.81 -52.25
CA LYS A 82 9.52 4.17 -52.66
C LYS A 82 8.92 4.58 -54.02
N LYS A 83 8.65 5.89 -54.18
CA LYS A 83 9.12 6.70 -55.33
C LYS A 83 9.01 8.22 -55.04
N ASP A 84 10.13 8.92 -55.29
CA ASP A 84 10.43 10.37 -55.21
C ASP A 84 9.76 11.21 -56.35
N PRO A 85 9.94 12.56 -56.53
CA PRO A 85 10.88 13.51 -55.89
C PRO A 85 10.42 14.97 -55.56
N VAL A 86 11.05 15.52 -54.50
CA VAL A 86 11.70 16.85 -54.32
C VAL A 86 11.14 18.14 -54.96
N LYS A 87 10.89 19.16 -54.11
CA LYS A 87 11.48 20.54 -54.15
C LYS A 87 11.18 21.28 -52.82
N LYS A 88 12.22 21.50 -51.97
CA LYS A 88 12.86 22.81 -51.64
C LYS A 88 11.86 23.86 -51.10
N LEU A 89 12.05 24.48 -49.92
CA LEU A 89 13.23 25.23 -49.50
C LEU A 89 13.10 25.66 -48.01
N GLN A 90 14.20 25.50 -47.24
CA GLN A 90 14.83 26.40 -46.22
C GLN A 90 13.96 27.41 -45.44
N LYS A 91 14.18 27.76 -44.16
CA LYS A 91 15.39 27.76 -43.32
C LYS A 91 14.97 28.13 -41.87
N LYS A 92 15.74 27.62 -40.89
CA LYS A 92 16.20 28.16 -39.58
C LYS A 92 15.47 29.40 -38.99
N VAL A 93 15.31 29.52 -37.68
CA VAL A 93 16.33 30.02 -36.71
C VAL A 93 15.67 29.99 -35.30
N SER A 94 16.22 29.23 -34.34
CA SER A 94 16.97 29.62 -33.11
C SER A 94 16.20 30.26 -31.95
N VAL A 95 16.44 29.67 -30.77
CA VAL A 95 16.06 30.07 -29.40
C VAL A 95 16.82 31.34 -28.97
N LEU A 96 16.17 32.23 -28.20
CA LEU A 96 16.78 32.94 -27.05
C LEU A 96 15.74 33.65 -26.16
N SER A 97 16.15 33.78 -24.90
CA SER A 97 15.46 34.10 -23.63
C SER A 97 15.11 35.58 -23.38
N LYS A 98 14.00 35.79 -22.63
CA LYS A 98 13.62 36.83 -21.63
C LYS A 98 13.77 38.35 -21.92
N ASN A 99 12.68 39.11 -21.73
CA ASN A 99 12.49 40.09 -20.62
C ASN A 99 11.19 40.94 -20.75
N ASP A 100 10.52 41.11 -19.60
CA ASP A 100 9.70 42.20 -19.04
C ASP A 100 8.68 43.06 -19.83
N VAL A 101 7.44 42.95 -19.33
CA VAL A 101 6.37 43.95 -19.02
C VAL A 101 6.29 45.28 -19.80
N ASN A 102 5.16 45.50 -20.49
CA ASN A 102 4.42 46.77 -20.37
C ASN A 102 2.92 46.60 -20.71
N LEU A 103 2.06 47.14 -19.83
CA LEU A 103 0.63 47.31 -20.04
C LEU A 103 0.37 48.37 -21.13
N LYS A 104 -0.54 48.08 -22.07
CA LYS A 104 -1.56 49.02 -22.55
C LYS A 104 -2.74 48.24 -23.15
N SER A 105 -3.90 48.50 -22.54
CA SER A 105 -5.29 48.21 -22.90
C SER A 105 -5.63 48.66 -24.34
N VAL A 106 -6.57 48.09 -25.10
CA VAL A 106 -8.02 47.94 -24.88
C VAL A 106 -8.60 47.08 -26.05
N ASP A 107 -9.68 46.34 -25.77
CA ASP A 107 -10.72 45.76 -26.65
C ASP A 107 -10.37 44.68 -27.70
N ASN A 108 -10.58 43.41 -27.32
CA ASN A 108 -11.39 42.49 -28.13
C ASN A 108 -11.92 41.31 -27.27
N SER A 109 -12.90 41.57 -26.42
CA SER A 109 -13.52 40.56 -25.54
C SER A 109 -14.68 39.78 -26.20
N GLU A 110 -15.14 40.19 -27.38
CA GLU A 110 -16.24 39.50 -28.09
C GLU A 110 -15.73 38.36 -28.98
N GLU A 111 -14.62 38.54 -29.71
CA GLU A 111 -14.05 37.48 -30.58
C GLU A 111 -13.59 36.23 -29.80
N LYS A 112 -13.08 36.42 -28.58
CA LYS A 112 -12.60 35.31 -27.74
C LYS A 112 -13.74 34.47 -27.16
N LEU A 113 -14.93 35.06 -26.99
CA LEU A 113 -16.11 34.38 -26.49
C LEU A 113 -16.81 33.58 -27.59
N GLU A 114 -16.75 34.06 -28.84
CA GLU A 114 -17.24 33.31 -30.01
C GLU A 114 -16.34 32.13 -30.35
N GLU A 115 -15.01 32.24 -30.25
CA GLU A 115 -14.10 31.10 -30.43
C GLU A 115 -14.32 30.00 -29.37
N LEU A 116 -14.54 30.35 -28.10
CA LEU A 116 -14.82 29.37 -27.03
C LEU A 116 -16.17 28.65 -27.23
N LYS A 117 -17.21 29.37 -27.65
CA LYS A 117 -18.52 28.77 -27.99
C LYS A 117 -18.47 27.90 -29.23
N ASN A 118 -17.61 28.23 -30.20
CA ASN A 118 -17.40 27.40 -31.40
C ASN A 118 -16.64 26.12 -31.04
N VAL A 119 -15.74 26.14 -30.06
CA VAL A 119 -15.06 24.93 -29.57
C VAL A 119 -16.03 24.05 -28.77
N GLU A 120 -16.84 24.61 -27.87
CA GLU A 120 -17.86 23.85 -27.12
C GLU A 120 -18.90 23.21 -28.06
N SER A 121 -19.43 23.97 -29.03
CA SER A 121 -20.41 23.43 -30.00
C SER A 121 -19.81 22.43 -31.00
N ASN A 122 -18.50 22.47 -31.25
CA ASN A 122 -17.81 21.45 -32.05
C ASN A 122 -17.50 20.18 -31.23
N ILE A 123 -17.31 20.28 -29.91
CA ILE A 123 -17.18 19.13 -29.01
C ILE A 123 -18.54 18.42 -28.87
N GLU A 124 -19.63 19.17 -28.66
CA GLU A 124 -20.99 18.59 -28.63
C GLU A 124 -21.36 17.90 -29.95
N LYS A 125 -20.99 18.46 -31.10
CA LYS A 125 -21.21 17.84 -32.42
C LYS A 125 -20.33 16.61 -32.70
N LEU A 126 -19.17 16.50 -32.04
CA LEU A 126 -18.31 15.31 -32.15
C LEU A 126 -18.82 14.16 -31.27
N GLU A 127 -19.55 14.44 -30.19
CA GLU A 127 -20.16 13.40 -29.35
C GLU A 127 -21.43 12.79 -29.97
N GLU A 128 -22.19 13.55 -30.76
CA GLU A 128 -23.45 13.07 -31.37
C GLU A 128 -23.26 12.22 -32.65
N SER A 129 -22.08 12.21 -33.27
CA SER A 129 -21.86 11.54 -34.57
C SER A 129 -20.99 10.28 -34.53
N SER A 130 -20.51 9.87 -33.35
CA SER A 130 -19.86 8.56 -33.19
C SER A 130 -20.91 7.51 -32.83
N SER A 131 -21.28 6.68 -33.80
CA SER A 131 -21.99 5.43 -33.54
C SER A 131 -21.11 4.55 -32.63
N LYS A 132 -21.28 4.67 -31.31
CA LYS A 132 -20.54 3.87 -30.32
C LYS A 132 -20.82 2.40 -30.59
N ALA A 133 -19.84 1.68 -31.14
CA ALA A 133 -19.86 0.23 -31.16
C ALA A 133 -20.11 -0.27 -29.72
N PRO A 134 -20.90 -1.34 -29.51
CA PRO A 134 -21.14 -1.86 -28.18
C PRO A 134 -19.81 -2.13 -27.48
N ILE A 135 -19.62 -1.53 -26.31
CA ILE A 135 -18.43 -1.76 -25.50
C ILE A 135 -18.39 -3.27 -25.18
N PRO A 136 -17.27 -3.96 -25.44
CA PRO A 136 -17.12 -5.36 -25.08
C PRO A 136 -17.53 -5.61 -23.61
N PRO A 137 -18.24 -6.70 -23.28
CA PRO A 137 -18.73 -6.93 -21.92
C PRO A 137 -17.65 -6.90 -20.82
N HIS A 138 -16.41 -7.26 -21.16
CA HIS A 138 -15.27 -7.21 -20.22
C HIS A 138 -14.70 -5.80 -19.98
N LEU A 139 -15.15 -4.80 -20.73
CA LEU A 139 -14.81 -3.39 -20.57
C LEU A 139 -15.99 -2.59 -19.97
N LEU A 140 -17.10 -3.25 -19.66
CA LEU A 140 -18.19 -2.63 -18.93
C LEU A 140 -17.79 -2.55 -17.45
N PRO A 141 -18.03 -1.40 -16.77
CA PRO A 141 -17.82 -1.30 -15.35
C PRO A 141 -18.59 -2.40 -14.60
N PRO A 142 -18.02 -2.96 -13.54
CA PRO A 142 -18.72 -3.97 -12.76
C PRO A 142 -20.00 -3.36 -12.16
N GLU A 143 -21.12 -4.07 -12.30
CA GLU A 143 -22.39 -3.66 -11.69
C GLU A 143 -22.32 -3.84 -10.17
N ILE A 144 -22.24 -2.73 -9.45
CA ILE A 144 -22.24 -2.69 -7.98
C ILE A 144 -23.63 -2.26 -7.53
N PRO A 145 -24.33 -3.02 -6.67
CA PRO A 145 -25.59 -2.59 -6.08
C PRO A 145 -25.41 -1.24 -5.35
N PRO A 146 -26.33 -0.28 -5.47
CA PRO A 146 -26.18 1.05 -4.88
C PRO A 146 -25.89 1.05 -3.36
N GLU A 147 -26.40 0.06 -2.63
CA GLU A 147 -26.15 -0.14 -1.21
C GLU A 147 -24.70 -0.54 -0.86
N PHE A 148 -23.93 -1.00 -1.85
CA PHE A 148 -22.52 -1.38 -1.72
C PHE A 148 -21.59 -0.48 -2.53
N ASP A 149 -22.12 0.56 -3.20
CA ASP A 149 -21.28 1.53 -3.89
C ASP A 149 -20.65 2.50 -2.89
N ILE A 150 -19.38 2.25 -2.56
CA ILE A 150 -18.60 3.06 -1.63
C ILE A 150 -17.82 4.18 -2.35
N ASP A 151 -17.94 4.29 -3.68
CA ASP A 151 -17.15 5.20 -4.50
C ASP A 151 -17.97 6.28 -5.21
N SER A 152 -19.31 6.19 -5.16
CA SER A 152 -20.24 7.12 -5.81
C SER A 152 -19.97 8.60 -5.51
N GLU A 153 -19.46 8.93 -4.31
CA GLU A 153 -19.16 10.30 -3.90
C GLU A 153 -17.96 10.93 -4.62
N HIS A 154 -17.11 10.12 -5.26
CA HIS A 154 -15.87 10.58 -5.91
C HIS A 154 -15.87 10.40 -7.43
N LEU A 155 -17.04 10.21 -8.05
CA LEU A 155 -17.19 10.05 -9.51
C LEU A 155 -16.61 11.22 -10.32
N SER A 156 -16.61 12.44 -9.78
CA SER A 156 -16.04 13.61 -10.45
C SER A 156 -14.55 13.79 -10.22
N ASP A 157 -13.92 12.99 -9.36
CA ASP A 157 -12.51 13.13 -9.00
C ASP A 157 -11.63 12.18 -9.82
N SER A 158 -11.02 12.75 -10.87
CA SER A 158 -10.08 12.03 -11.75
C SER A 158 -8.88 11.38 -11.03
N VAL A 159 -8.55 11.81 -9.81
CA VAL A 159 -7.43 11.25 -9.04
C VAL A 159 -7.82 9.92 -8.38
N HIS A 160 -9.10 9.72 -8.08
CA HIS A 160 -9.57 8.55 -7.35
C HIS A 160 -9.85 7.34 -8.25
N ALA A 161 -9.96 7.53 -9.58
CA ALA A 161 -10.14 6.48 -10.58
C ALA A 161 -11.19 5.44 -10.16
N VAL A 162 -12.33 5.93 -9.66
CA VAL A 162 -13.36 5.12 -9.00
C VAL A 162 -13.97 4.07 -9.91
N GLU A 163 -14.03 4.35 -11.21
CA GLU A 163 -14.53 3.44 -12.24
C GLU A 163 -13.72 2.14 -12.34
N TYR A 164 -12.45 2.15 -11.89
CA TYR A 164 -11.59 0.96 -11.85
C TYR A 164 -11.42 0.38 -10.45
N ALA A 165 -11.97 1.02 -9.41
CA ALA A 165 -11.66 0.66 -8.03
C ALA A 165 -11.99 -0.81 -7.74
N LYS A 166 -13.17 -1.28 -8.13
CA LYS A 166 -13.55 -2.68 -7.95
C LYS A 166 -12.66 -3.64 -8.75
N ASP A 167 -12.40 -3.35 -10.02
CA ASP A 167 -11.54 -4.20 -10.86
C ASP A 167 -10.11 -4.29 -10.32
N ILE A 168 -9.57 -3.19 -9.80
CA ILE A 168 -8.26 -3.15 -9.15
C ILE A 168 -8.23 -4.09 -7.94
N PHE A 169 -9.24 -4.03 -7.06
CA PHE A 169 -9.26 -4.87 -5.87
C PHE A 169 -9.57 -6.35 -6.19
N ASP A 170 -10.39 -6.62 -7.19
CA ASP A 170 -10.61 -7.98 -7.71
C ASP A 170 -9.32 -8.55 -8.31
N TYR A 171 -8.58 -7.75 -9.08
CA TYR A 171 -7.26 -8.13 -9.59
C TYR A 171 -6.29 -8.41 -8.45
N LEU A 172 -6.17 -7.52 -7.46
CA LEU A 172 -5.27 -7.71 -6.32
C LEU A 172 -5.60 -8.98 -5.53
N LYS A 173 -6.90 -9.27 -5.31
CA LYS A 173 -7.35 -10.53 -4.70
C LYS A 173 -7.06 -11.76 -5.55
N SER A 174 -7.22 -11.69 -6.88
CA SER A 174 -6.85 -12.82 -7.74
C SER A 174 -5.33 -13.05 -7.75
N ARG A 175 -4.56 -11.97 -7.59
CA ARG A 175 -3.11 -11.96 -7.66
C ARG A 175 -2.46 -12.47 -6.39
N GLU A 176 -3.01 -12.19 -5.20
CA GLU A 176 -2.41 -12.61 -3.94
C GLU A 176 -2.27 -14.13 -3.81
N GLU A 177 -3.11 -14.90 -4.52
CA GLU A 177 -3.03 -16.37 -4.60
C GLU A 177 -1.66 -16.86 -5.12
N LYS A 178 -0.98 -16.08 -5.98
CA LYS A 178 0.38 -16.41 -6.46
C LYS A 178 1.47 -16.22 -5.41
N PHE A 179 1.15 -15.49 -4.34
CA PHE A 179 2.10 -15.05 -3.33
C PHE A 179 1.80 -15.64 -1.93
N VAL A 180 0.96 -16.67 -1.87
CA VAL A 180 0.77 -17.45 -0.64
C VAL A 180 2.00 -18.32 -0.42
N LEU A 181 2.66 -18.13 0.72
CA LEU A 181 3.80 -18.93 1.15
C LEU A 181 3.34 -20.05 2.10
N HIS A 182 4.12 -21.12 2.18
CA HIS A 182 4.05 -22.04 3.33
C HIS A 182 4.91 -21.50 4.48
N ASP A 183 4.85 -22.17 5.64
CA ASP A 183 5.84 -21.93 6.70
C ASP A 183 7.20 -22.47 6.24
N TYR A 184 8.03 -21.57 5.73
CA TYR A 184 9.34 -21.89 5.15
C TYR A 184 10.46 -21.92 6.19
N MET A 185 10.22 -21.52 7.45
CA MET A 185 11.30 -21.48 8.43
C MET A 185 11.90 -22.87 8.73
N PRO A 186 11.12 -23.97 8.78
CA PRO A 186 11.69 -25.32 8.90
C PRO A 186 12.67 -25.70 7.77
N ASP A 187 12.55 -25.08 6.60
CA ASP A 187 13.45 -25.31 5.46
C ASP A 187 14.79 -24.54 5.61
N GLN A 188 14.89 -23.58 6.54
CA GLN A 188 16.10 -22.79 6.78
C GLN A 188 17.05 -23.48 7.78
N GLN A 189 18.29 -23.74 7.37
CA GLN A 189 19.25 -24.45 8.22
C GLN A 189 19.87 -23.61 9.33
N HIS A 190 19.93 -22.29 9.15
CA HIS A 190 20.69 -21.37 10.01
C HIS A 190 19.86 -20.23 10.59
N LEU A 191 18.55 -20.21 10.32
CA LEU A 191 17.62 -19.19 10.77
C LEU A 191 16.53 -19.80 11.66
N ASN A 192 15.84 -18.93 12.40
CA ASN A 192 14.65 -19.30 13.16
C ASN A 192 13.66 -18.12 13.19
N ASN A 193 12.43 -18.39 13.65
CA ASN A 193 11.35 -17.40 13.72
C ASN A 193 11.78 -16.11 14.44
N ASN A 194 12.52 -16.25 15.56
CA ASN A 194 12.96 -15.10 16.35
C ASN A 194 13.98 -14.22 15.60
N MET A 195 14.88 -14.80 14.81
CA MET A 195 15.82 -14.02 13.98
C MET A 195 15.07 -13.19 12.92
N ARG A 196 14.01 -13.76 12.32
CA ARG A 196 13.14 -13.03 11.39
C ARG A 196 12.37 -11.92 12.11
N ALA A 197 11.79 -12.20 13.28
CA ALA A 197 11.07 -11.20 14.06
C ALA A 197 11.97 -10.00 14.43
N ILE A 198 13.21 -10.25 14.86
CA ILE A 198 14.22 -9.20 15.12
C ILE A 198 14.50 -8.37 13.87
N LEU A 199 14.65 -9.01 12.70
CA LEU A 199 14.84 -8.29 11.45
C LEU A 199 13.64 -7.39 11.15
N VAL A 200 12.42 -7.92 11.24
CA VAL A 200 11.19 -7.18 10.93
C VAL A 200 10.98 -6.01 11.89
N ASP A 201 11.21 -6.20 13.19
CA ASP A 201 11.14 -5.14 14.20
C ASP A 201 12.13 -4.00 13.88
N TRP A 202 13.35 -4.35 13.45
CA TRP A 202 14.32 -3.37 12.96
C TRP A 202 13.88 -2.68 11.64
N LEU A 203 13.27 -3.41 10.70
CA LEU A 203 12.75 -2.81 9.46
C LEU A 203 11.63 -1.77 9.74
N VAL A 204 10.88 -1.92 10.83
CA VAL A 204 9.94 -0.89 11.30
C VAL A 204 10.69 0.36 11.76
N GLU A 205 11.81 0.22 12.49
CA GLU A 205 12.67 1.37 12.84
C GLU A 205 13.21 2.07 11.57
N VAL A 206 13.64 1.28 10.57
CA VAL A 206 14.12 1.81 9.28
C VAL A 206 13.03 2.60 8.56
N GLN A 207 11.80 2.07 8.51
CA GLN A 207 10.67 2.75 7.89
C GLN A 207 10.36 4.08 8.59
N GLU A 208 10.40 4.14 9.92
CA GLU A 208 10.17 5.39 10.66
C GLU A 208 11.32 6.39 10.46
N ASN A 209 12.58 5.93 10.45
CA ASN A 209 13.76 6.78 10.26
C ASN A 209 13.82 7.43 8.87
N PHE A 210 13.37 6.72 7.84
CA PHE A 210 13.30 7.24 6.47
C PHE A 210 11.93 7.82 6.09
N GLU A 211 10.98 7.84 7.03
CA GLU A 211 9.60 8.29 6.82
C GLU A 211 8.92 7.63 5.61
N LEU A 212 9.18 6.34 5.38
CA LEU A 212 8.63 5.59 4.25
C LEU A 212 7.13 5.30 4.46
N ASN A 213 6.41 5.12 3.36
CA ASN A 213 5.02 4.68 3.39
C ASN A 213 4.91 3.29 4.05
N HIS A 214 3.76 3.03 4.66
CA HIS A 214 3.50 1.73 5.28
C HIS A 214 3.61 0.60 4.25
N GLU A 215 3.07 0.77 3.04
CA GLU A 215 3.14 -0.22 1.96
C GLU A 215 4.57 -0.64 1.64
N THR A 216 5.52 0.29 1.71
CA THR A 216 6.95 0.03 1.49
C THR A 216 7.49 -0.98 2.50
N LEU A 217 7.14 -0.84 3.80
CA LEU A 217 7.48 -1.82 4.84
C LEU A 217 6.82 -3.18 4.56
N TYR A 218 5.51 -3.23 4.31
CA TYR A 218 4.81 -4.49 4.05
C TYR A 218 5.40 -5.22 2.83
N LEU A 219 5.72 -4.48 1.76
CA LEU A 219 6.32 -5.04 0.55
C LEU A 219 7.74 -5.55 0.83
N ALA A 220 8.55 -4.80 1.57
CA ALA A 220 9.90 -5.22 1.95
C ALA A 220 9.90 -6.52 2.75
N VAL A 221 8.99 -6.66 3.72
CA VAL A 221 8.83 -7.89 4.53
C VAL A 221 8.38 -9.05 3.64
N LYS A 222 7.37 -8.86 2.78
CA LYS A 222 6.93 -9.89 1.83
C LYS A 222 8.07 -10.32 0.90
N MET A 223 8.80 -9.38 0.31
CA MET A 223 9.95 -9.70 -0.56
C MET A 223 11.05 -10.47 0.20
N THR A 224 11.30 -10.12 1.47
CA THR A 224 12.22 -10.85 2.34
C THR A 224 11.75 -12.29 2.54
N ASP A 225 10.48 -12.49 2.90
CA ASP A 225 9.90 -13.82 3.12
C ASP A 225 9.94 -14.67 1.85
N HIS A 226 9.54 -14.10 0.71
CA HIS A 226 9.57 -14.81 -0.57
C HIS A 226 11.00 -15.18 -0.99
N TYR A 227 11.99 -14.32 -0.73
CA TYR A 227 13.39 -14.65 -0.98
C TYR A 227 13.86 -15.80 -0.08
N LEU A 228 13.56 -15.74 1.22
CA LEU A 228 13.93 -16.77 2.19
C LEU A 228 13.17 -18.09 1.95
N ALA A 229 12.00 -18.07 1.35
CA ALA A 229 11.27 -19.30 0.99
C ALA A 229 11.98 -20.13 -0.09
N VAL A 230 12.83 -19.49 -0.92
CA VAL A 230 13.51 -20.16 -2.05
C VAL A 230 15.04 -20.13 -1.95
N SER A 231 15.60 -19.42 -0.98
CA SER A 231 17.04 -19.24 -0.82
C SER A 231 17.50 -19.49 0.61
N GLN A 232 18.54 -20.31 0.77
CA GLN A 232 19.19 -20.51 2.07
C GLN A 232 19.95 -19.25 2.48
N ALA A 233 19.71 -18.77 3.69
CA ALA A 233 20.38 -17.60 4.24
C ALA A 233 21.10 -17.94 5.54
N ARG A 234 22.15 -17.18 5.83
CA ARG A 234 22.84 -17.23 7.12
C ARG A 234 22.46 -16.02 7.96
N ARG A 235 22.60 -16.15 9.27
CA ARG A 235 22.32 -15.08 10.24
C ARG A 235 23.02 -13.77 9.88
N GLU A 236 24.27 -13.83 9.44
CA GLU A 236 25.11 -12.65 9.13
C GLU A 236 24.62 -11.90 7.87
N SER A 237 23.95 -12.62 6.96
CA SER A 237 23.38 -12.06 5.74
C SER A 237 21.95 -11.54 5.91
N LEU A 238 21.28 -11.85 7.03
CA LEU A 238 19.86 -11.58 7.20
C LEU A 238 19.53 -10.07 7.19
N GLN A 239 20.36 -9.24 7.85
CA GLN A 239 20.20 -7.79 7.80
C GLN A 239 20.44 -7.24 6.38
N LEU A 240 21.45 -7.75 5.66
CA LEU A 240 21.69 -7.37 4.26
C LEU A 240 20.50 -7.71 3.37
N ILE A 241 19.88 -8.88 3.54
CA ILE A 241 18.68 -9.28 2.79
C ILE A 241 17.53 -8.32 3.07
N GLY A 242 17.20 -8.09 4.35
CA GLY A 242 16.08 -7.22 4.72
C GLY A 242 16.28 -5.76 4.31
N SER A 243 17.48 -5.20 4.51
CA SER A 243 17.77 -3.82 4.09
C SER A 243 17.73 -3.65 2.57
N THR A 244 18.19 -4.65 1.83
CA THR A 244 18.13 -4.64 0.37
C THR A 244 16.70 -4.82 -0.14
N ALA A 245 15.88 -5.67 0.49
CA ALA A 245 14.46 -5.79 0.17
C ALA A 245 13.72 -4.46 0.43
N MET A 246 14.05 -3.75 1.51
CA MET A 246 13.53 -2.41 1.78
C MET A 246 13.97 -1.40 0.72
N LEU A 247 15.23 -1.42 0.26
CA LEU A 247 15.68 -0.58 -0.85
C LEU A 247 14.85 -0.84 -2.12
N ILE A 248 14.63 -2.11 -2.48
CA ILE A 248 13.85 -2.46 -3.67
C ILE A 248 12.40 -1.97 -3.53
N ALA A 249 11.77 -2.23 -2.38
CA ALA A 249 10.43 -1.77 -2.09
C ALA A 249 10.32 -0.24 -2.15
N SER A 250 11.31 0.48 -1.59
CA SER A 250 11.35 1.95 -1.68
C SER A 250 11.42 2.43 -3.12
N LYS A 251 12.28 1.82 -3.95
CA LYS A 251 12.35 2.18 -5.39
C LYS A 251 11.05 1.92 -6.14
N PHE A 252 10.20 1.01 -5.65
CA PHE A 252 8.94 0.65 -6.27
C PHE A 252 7.77 1.54 -5.81
N GLU A 253 7.68 1.83 -4.51
CA GLU A 253 6.53 2.50 -3.89
C GLU A 253 6.75 4.00 -3.66
N GLU A 254 7.99 4.44 -3.43
CA GLU A 254 8.27 5.81 -3.03
C GLU A 254 8.47 6.74 -4.22
N ARG A 255 7.92 7.96 -4.11
CA ARG A 255 8.20 9.04 -5.07
C ARG A 255 9.68 9.41 -5.09
N ALA A 256 10.32 9.37 -3.92
CA ALA A 256 11.73 9.71 -3.73
C ALA A 256 12.36 8.68 -2.78
N PRO A 257 12.84 7.54 -3.29
CA PRO A 257 13.43 6.50 -2.45
C PRO A 257 14.78 6.94 -1.86
N PRO A 258 15.14 6.45 -0.65
CA PRO A 258 16.51 6.59 -0.12
C PRO A 258 17.53 5.97 -1.07
N CYS A 259 18.73 6.53 -1.09
CA CYS A 259 19.80 6.03 -1.94
C CYS A 259 20.51 4.83 -1.29
N VAL A 260 21.34 4.13 -2.07
CA VAL A 260 22.13 2.99 -1.57
C VAL A 260 22.98 3.38 -0.37
N ASP A 261 23.57 4.58 -0.37
CA ASP A 261 24.46 5.03 0.71
C ASP A 261 23.69 5.28 2.02
N ASP A 262 22.41 5.64 1.95
CA ASP A 262 21.54 5.76 3.14
C ASP A 262 21.34 4.38 3.80
N PHE A 263 21.16 3.33 3.00
CA PHE A 263 21.05 1.96 3.50
C PHE A 263 22.36 1.39 4.03
N LEU A 264 23.50 1.78 3.45
CA LEU A 264 24.81 1.45 4.04
C LEU A 264 24.98 2.13 5.40
N TYR A 265 24.62 3.41 5.50
CA TYR A 265 24.69 4.19 6.72
C TYR A 265 23.81 3.61 7.84
N ILE A 266 22.55 3.25 7.56
CA ILE A 266 21.65 2.69 8.59
C ILE A 266 22.06 1.28 9.03
N CYS A 267 22.78 0.54 8.17
CA CYS A 267 23.42 -0.72 8.52
C CYS A 267 24.78 -0.55 9.22
N ASP A 268 25.11 0.67 9.69
CA ASP A 268 26.39 1.01 10.32
C ASP A 268 27.62 0.63 9.48
N ASP A 269 27.53 0.82 8.16
CA ASP A 269 28.59 0.53 7.20
C ASP A 269 29.12 -0.93 7.27
N ALA A 270 28.32 -1.84 7.82
CA ALA A 270 28.62 -3.27 7.94
C ALA A 270 28.86 -3.96 6.58
N TYR A 271 28.35 -3.35 5.51
CA TYR A 271 28.34 -3.90 4.18
C TYR A 271 28.99 -2.93 3.19
N LYS A 272 29.63 -3.47 2.16
CA LYS A 272 30.10 -2.71 1.02
C LYS A 272 28.95 -2.46 0.05
N ARG A 273 29.00 -1.34 -0.66
CA ARG A 273 28.06 -1.02 -1.76
C ARG A 273 27.88 -2.17 -2.76
N SER A 274 28.98 -2.87 -3.10
CA SER A 274 28.94 -4.02 -4.02
C SER A 274 28.15 -5.21 -3.46
N GLN A 275 28.17 -5.43 -2.14
CA GLN A 275 27.41 -6.50 -1.51
C GLN A 275 25.91 -6.21 -1.54
N LEU A 276 25.52 -4.96 -1.28
CA LEU A 276 24.12 -4.53 -1.36
C LEU A 276 23.59 -4.64 -2.79
N ILE A 277 24.34 -4.15 -3.79
CA ILE A 277 23.96 -4.28 -5.21
C ILE A 277 23.89 -5.76 -5.64
N ALA A 278 24.82 -6.61 -5.19
CA ALA A 278 24.77 -8.04 -5.48
C ALA A 278 23.53 -8.71 -4.86
N MET A 279 23.21 -8.38 -3.61
CA MET A 279 22.00 -8.89 -2.95
C MET A 279 20.73 -8.44 -3.67
N GLU A 280 20.71 -7.21 -4.19
CA GLU A 280 19.56 -6.69 -4.94
C GLU A 280 19.30 -7.52 -6.19
N ILE A 281 20.36 -7.85 -6.92
CA ILE A 281 20.28 -8.73 -8.09
C ILE A 281 19.77 -10.12 -7.68
N CYS A 282 20.30 -10.70 -6.60
CA CYS A 282 19.86 -12.01 -6.10
C CYS A 282 18.37 -12.03 -5.75
N ILE A 283 17.87 -11.02 -5.02
CA ILE A 283 16.46 -10.93 -4.64
C ILE A 283 15.57 -10.82 -5.87
N LEU A 284 15.90 -9.90 -6.79
CA LEU A 284 15.10 -9.71 -8.02
C LEU A 284 15.08 -10.95 -8.91
N GLN A 285 16.20 -11.66 -9.03
CA GLN A 285 16.28 -12.90 -9.79
C GLN A 285 15.50 -14.04 -9.14
N ALA A 286 15.64 -14.23 -7.82
CA ALA A 286 14.91 -15.24 -7.09
C ALA A 286 13.38 -15.06 -7.18
N LEU A 287 12.92 -13.81 -7.25
CA LEU A 287 11.51 -13.45 -7.41
C LEU A 287 11.06 -13.32 -8.87
N ASN A 288 11.93 -13.63 -9.84
CA ASN A 288 11.66 -13.47 -11.28
C ASN A 288 11.15 -12.06 -11.65
N PHE A 289 11.61 -11.02 -10.91
CA PHE A 289 11.13 -9.64 -11.01
C PHE A 289 9.62 -9.45 -10.76
N ASP A 290 8.91 -10.46 -10.26
CA ASP A 290 7.49 -10.39 -9.93
C ASP A 290 7.28 -9.82 -8.52
N ILE A 291 7.64 -8.55 -8.35
CA ILE A 291 7.70 -7.87 -7.04
C ILE A 291 6.46 -7.04 -6.72
N ASN A 292 5.45 -7.00 -7.60
CA ASN A 292 4.18 -6.33 -7.30
C ASN A 292 3.30 -7.24 -6.42
N ILE A 293 3.72 -7.46 -5.17
CA ILE A 293 3.08 -8.39 -4.24
C ILE A 293 1.92 -7.67 -3.54
N PRO A 294 0.67 -8.17 -3.59
CA PRO A 294 -0.43 -7.56 -2.84
C PRO A 294 -0.16 -7.55 -1.33
N VAL A 295 -0.29 -6.38 -0.70
CA VAL A 295 -0.01 -6.19 0.73
C VAL A 295 -1.29 -5.92 1.53
N PRO A 296 -1.38 -6.38 2.79
CA PRO A 296 -2.60 -6.26 3.60
C PRO A 296 -3.10 -4.83 3.75
N TYR A 297 -2.19 -3.87 3.91
CA TYR A 297 -2.57 -2.48 4.18
C TYR A 297 -3.36 -1.82 3.03
N ARG A 298 -3.16 -2.25 1.78
CA ARG A 298 -3.96 -1.78 0.63
C ARG A 298 -5.43 -2.19 0.76
N PHE A 299 -5.68 -3.46 1.09
CA PHE A 299 -7.02 -3.99 1.36
C PHE A 299 -7.65 -3.34 2.59
N LEU A 300 -6.86 -3.16 3.65
CA LEU A 300 -7.34 -2.58 4.90
C LEU A 300 -7.96 -1.18 4.69
N ARG A 301 -7.30 -0.31 3.92
CA ARG A 301 -7.84 1.02 3.61
C ARG A 301 -9.16 0.96 2.82
N ARG A 302 -9.25 0.02 1.87
CA ARG A 302 -10.47 -0.19 1.07
C ARG A 302 -11.64 -0.64 1.93
N TYR A 303 -11.39 -1.61 2.81
CA TYR A 303 -12.42 -2.15 3.69
C TYR A 303 -12.82 -1.16 4.79
N ALA A 304 -11.88 -0.36 5.31
CA ALA A 304 -12.18 0.73 6.22
C ALA A 304 -13.15 1.77 5.61
N LYS A 305 -13.04 2.04 4.30
CA LYS A 305 -13.99 2.91 3.58
C LYS A 305 -15.41 2.35 3.56
N CYS A 306 -15.58 1.03 3.48
CA CYS A 306 -16.90 0.36 3.44
C CYS A 306 -17.76 0.62 4.68
N VAL A 307 -17.13 0.97 5.81
CA VAL A 307 -17.80 1.24 7.08
C VAL A 307 -17.55 2.68 7.56
N ASN A 308 -17.01 3.54 6.69
CA ASN A 308 -16.62 4.92 7.01
C ASN A 308 -15.80 5.02 8.30
N ALA A 309 -14.82 4.11 8.48
CA ALA A 309 -14.03 4.02 9.69
C ALA A 309 -13.20 5.29 9.92
N GLY A 310 -13.20 5.79 11.15
CA GLY A 310 -12.34 6.89 11.57
C GLY A 310 -10.84 6.54 11.46
N MET A 311 -10.01 7.57 11.37
CA MET A 311 -8.54 7.41 11.25
C MET A 311 -7.93 6.66 12.44
N ASP A 312 -8.50 6.81 13.64
CA ASP A 312 -8.07 6.10 14.84
C ASP A 312 -8.38 4.58 14.74
N THR A 313 -9.53 4.22 14.17
CA THR A 313 -9.94 2.82 13.94
C THR A 313 -9.10 2.18 12.85
N LEU A 314 -8.86 2.87 11.74
CA LEU A 314 -7.94 2.42 10.70
C LEU A 314 -6.51 2.26 11.24
N THR A 315 -6.07 3.18 12.12
CA THR A 315 -4.74 3.11 12.74
C THR A 315 -4.64 1.94 13.73
N LEU A 316 -5.70 1.65 14.49
CA LEU A 316 -5.77 0.45 15.34
C LEU A 316 -5.72 -0.84 14.51
N ALA A 317 -6.46 -0.92 13.41
CA ALA A 317 -6.40 -2.08 12.53
C ALA A 317 -5.01 -2.23 11.88
N ARG A 318 -4.39 -1.10 11.49
CA ARG A 318 -3.02 -1.09 10.95
C ARG A 318 -2.00 -1.56 11.99
N PHE A 319 -2.14 -1.14 13.25
CA PHE A 319 -1.31 -1.62 14.36
C PHE A 319 -1.35 -3.13 14.50
N ILE A 320 -2.55 -3.72 14.52
CA ILE A 320 -2.73 -5.18 14.61
C ILE A 320 -2.10 -5.86 13.40
N CYS A 321 -2.30 -5.29 12.20
CA CYS A 321 -1.73 -5.79 10.97
C CYS A 321 -0.19 -5.70 10.95
N GLU A 322 0.39 -4.64 11.50
CA GLU A 322 1.85 -4.43 11.53
C GLU A 322 2.51 -5.33 12.59
N LEU A 323 1.84 -5.59 13.72
CA LEU A 323 2.28 -6.60 14.68
C LEU A 323 2.37 -8.00 14.06
N SER A 324 1.40 -8.36 13.21
CA SER A 324 1.39 -9.68 12.56
C SER A 324 2.62 -9.93 11.66
N LEU A 325 3.34 -8.88 11.25
CA LEU A 325 4.57 -9.02 10.46
C LEU A 325 5.69 -9.72 11.22
N LEU A 326 5.69 -9.63 12.56
CA LEU A 326 6.70 -10.25 13.41
C LEU A 326 6.54 -11.78 13.48
N GLU A 327 5.33 -12.27 13.27
CA GLU A 327 4.94 -13.65 13.55
C GLU A 327 4.89 -14.51 12.27
N MET A 328 5.56 -15.67 12.30
CA MET A 328 5.58 -16.60 11.15
C MET A 328 4.20 -17.17 10.83
N ASP A 329 3.32 -17.29 11.82
CA ASP A 329 1.99 -17.89 11.68
C ASP A 329 1.07 -17.14 10.70
N PHE A 330 1.35 -15.87 10.42
CA PHE A 330 0.59 -15.04 9.47
C PHE A 330 1.22 -14.97 8.08
N VAL A 331 2.44 -15.48 7.89
CA VAL A 331 3.10 -15.52 6.57
C VAL A 331 2.26 -16.28 5.54
N PRO A 332 1.65 -17.45 5.86
CA PRO A 332 0.80 -18.17 4.93
C PRO A 332 -0.59 -17.57 4.70
N ILE A 333 -0.96 -16.51 5.44
CA ILE A 333 -2.29 -15.93 5.37
C ILE A 333 -2.34 -14.91 4.23
N ARG A 334 -3.40 -15.01 3.41
CA ARG A 334 -3.69 -14.06 2.34
C ARG A 334 -3.83 -12.64 2.88
N ALA A 335 -3.32 -11.68 2.13
CA ALA A 335 -3.24 -10.28 2.54
C ALA A 335 -4.64 -9.67 2.75
N SER A 336 -5.59 -10.00 1.88
CA SER A 336 -6.99 -9.54 2.01
C SER A 336 -7.65 -10.10 3.27
N LEU A 337 -7.46 -11.39 3.55
CA LEU A 337 -8.03 -12.07 4.71
C LEU A 337 -7.46 -11.52 6.03
N LEU A 338 -6.14 -11.33 6.08
CA LEU A 338 -5.47 -10.72 7.23
C LEU A 338 -5.99 -9.30 7.49
N ALA A 339 -6.10 -8.47 6.45
CA ALA A 339 -6.65 -7.13 6.55
C ALA A 339 -8.10 -7.11 7.08
N SER A 340 -8.95 -8.02 6.60
CA SER A 340 -10.32 -8.18 7.07
C SER A 340 -10.39 -8.56 8.55
N ALA A 341 -9.60 -9.53 8.98
CA ALA A 341 -9.55 -9.97 10.38
C ALA A 341 -9.04 -8.85 11.32
N CYS A 342 -7.99 -8.12 10.92
CA CYS A 342 -7.49 -6.97 11.69
C CYS A 342 -8.54 -5.86 11.80
N LEU A 343 -9.28 -5.58 10.72
CA LEU A 343 -10.35 -4.58 10.74
C LEU A 343 -11.49 -5.00 11.66
N LEU A 344 -11.92 -6.26 11.61
CA LEU A 344 -12.98 -6.77 12.48
C LEU A 344 -12.62 -6.60 13.96
N ILE A 345 -11.40 -6.97 14.36
CA ILE A 345 -10.94 -6.78 15.75
C ILE A 345 -10.97 -5.29 16.13
N ALA A 346 -10.52 -4.39 15.25
CA ALA A 346 -10.53 -2.95 15.52
C ALA A 346 -11.95 -2.39 15.67
N LEU A 347 -12.90 -2.81 14.81
CA LEU A 347 -14.31 -2.40 14.89
C LEU A 347 -14.95 -2.84 16.20
N VAL A 348 -14.75 -4.11 16.58
CA VAL A 348 -15.31 -4.66 17.83
C VAL A 348 -14.66 -4.00 19.04
N THR A 349 -13.35 -3.75 19.02
CA THR A 349 -12.63 -3.06 20.11
C THR A 349 -13.14 -1.63 20.32
N LYS A 350 -13.60 -0.97 19.24
CA LYS A 350 -14.12 0.39 19.26
C LYS A 350 -15.64 0.48 19.42
N ASP A 351 -16.32 -0.64 19.62
CA ASP A 351 -17.78 -0.74 19.70
C ASP A 351 -18.49 -0.16 18.46
N LEU A 352 -17.91 -0.38 17.27
CA LEU A 352 -18.44 0.08 15.98
C LEU A 352 -19.23 -1.01 15.23
N GLY A 353 -19.48 -2.15 15.89
CA GLY A 353 -20.16 -3.31 15.31
C GLY A 353 -19.20 -4.37 14.76
N GLY A 354 -19.77 -5.33 14.03
CA GLY A 354 -19.06 -6.49 13.49
C GLY A 354 -18.89 -6.46 11.97
N TRP A 355 -18.83 -7.65 11.36
CA TRP A 355 -18.68 -7.79 9.93
C TRP A 355 -19.99 -7.51 9.18
N THR A 356 -20.04 -6.43 8.41
CA THR A 356 -21.25 -5.97 7.71
C THR A 356 -21.42 -6.63 6.34
N GLN A 357 -22.62 -6.57 5.77
CA GLN A 357 -22.88 -7.07 4.40
C GLN A 357 -22.06 -6.34 3.34
N CYS A 358 -21.81 -5.03 3.52
CA CYS A 358 -20.93 -4.27 2.63
C CYS A 358 -19.47 -4.78 2.69
N LEU A 359 -18.97 -5.08 3.89
CA LEU A 359 -17.64 -5.68 4.06
C LEU A 359 -17.58 -7.07 3.43
N GLN A 360 -18.61 -7.91 3.62
CA GLN A 360 -18.69 -9.22 3.00
C GLN A 360 -18.72 -9.12 1.46
N PHE A 361 -19.44 -8.15 0.89
CA PHE A 361 -19.49 -7.92 -0.55
C PHE A 361 -18.12 -7.55 -1.13
N HIS A 362 -17.43 -6.54 -0.57
CA HIS A 362 -16.14 -6.08 -1.09
C HIS A 362 -14.96 -7.00 -0.75
N SER A 363 -15.02 -7.69 0.39
CA SER A 363 -13.94 -8.61 0.80
C SER A 363 -14.14 -10.03 0.28
N GLY A 364 -15.37 -10.44 -0.02
CA GLY A 364 -15.74 -11.82 -0.33
C GLY A 364 -15.58 -12.80 0.84
N TYR A 365 -15.38 -12.31 2.07
CA TYR A 365 -15.24 -13.15 3.27
C TYR A 365 -16.48 -13.05 4.16
N SER A 366 -16.94 -14.22 4.58
CA SER A 366 -17.92 -14.39 5.65
C SER A 366 -17.25 -14.31 7.02
N VAL A 367 -18.05 -14.22 8.08
CA VAL A 367 -17.55 -14.21 9.46
C VAL A 367 -16.82 -15.52 9.79
N GLU A 368 -17.31 -16.64 9.25
CA GLU A 368 -16.76 -17.97 9.40
C GLU A 368 -15.37 -18.09 8.78
N ASP A 369 -15.13 -17.42 7.65
CA ASP A 369 -13.82 -17.35 7.01
C ASP A 369 -12.81 -16.56 7.86
N LEU A 370 -13.26 -15.50 8.55
CA LEU A 370 -12.42 -14.65 9.38
C LEU A 370 -12.05 -15.29 10.71
N ALA A 371 -12.96 -16.08 11.29
CA ALA A 371 -12.87 -16.56 12.66
C ALA A 371 -11.52 -17.24 13.02
N PRO A 372 -10.94 -18.11 12.18
CA PRO A 372 -9.63 -18.72 12.49
C PRO A 372 -8.50 -17.70 12.60
N VAL A 373 -8.48 -16.69 11.72
CA VAL A 373 -7.43 -15.66 11.71
C VAL A 373 -7.64 -14.68 12.86
N VAL A 374 -8.89 -14.33 13.16
CA VAL A 374 -9.24 -13.46 14.29
C VAL A 374 -8.78 -14.06 15.62
N ARG A 375 -9.00 -15.37 15.83
CA ARG A 375 -8.52 -16.05 17.05
C ARG A 375 -7.00 -16.02 17.17
N LYS A 376 -6.27 -16.32 16.09
CA LYS A 376 -4.80 -16.23 16.07
C LYS A 376 -4.29 -14.82 16.37
N LEU A 377 -4.92 -13.80 15.76
CA LEU A 377 -4.59 -12.39 16.03
C LEU A 377 -4.89 -12.02 17.48
N HIS A 378 -6.00 -12.51 18.05
CA HIS A 378 -6.32 -12.28 19.45
C HIS A 378 -5.26 -12.87 20.38
N ASP A 379 -4.87 -14.12 20.15
CA ASP A 379 -3.81 -14.80 20.91
C ASP A 379 -2.49 -14.01 20.85
N MET A 380 -2.10 -13.53 19.66
CA MET A 380 -0.94 -12.66 19.47
C MET A 380 -1.05 -11.35 20.26
N LEU A 381 -2.24 -10.74 20.30
CA LEU A 381 -2.45 -9.45 20.98
C LEU A 381 -2.37 -9.56 22.51
N ILE A 382 -2.80 -10.69 23.09
CA ILE A 382 -2.78 -10.94 24.54
C ILE A 382 -1.48 -11.60 25.02
N ALA A 383 -0.66 -12.13 24.10
CA ALA A 383 0.61 -12.76 24.43
C ALA A 383 1.53 -11.81 25.24
N PRO A 384 2.35 -12.35 26.17
CA PRO A 384 3.31 -11.55 26.92
C PRO A 384 4.23 -10.76 25.98
N GLN A 385 4.40 -9.47 26.26
CA GLN A 385 5.23 -8.61 25.43
C GLN A 385 6.71 -8.99 25.57
N ASP A 386 7.39 -9.19 24.44
CA ASP A 386 8.84 -9.28 24.41
C ASP A 386 9.43 -7.87 24.38
N SER A 387 10.18 -7.51 25.42
CA SER A 387 10.84 -6.20 25.51
C SER A 387 11.90 -5.98 24.42
N LYS A 388 12.33 -7.04 23.73
CA LYS A 388 13.27 -6.98 22.60
C LYS A 388 12.61 -6.65 21.26
N LEU A 389 11.31 -6.88 21.13
CA LEU A 389 10.51 -6.65 19.91
C LEU A 389 9.45 -5.58 20.16
N ALA A 390 9.93 -4.41 20.61
CA ALA A 390 9.09 -3.36 21.17
C ALA A 390 8.80 -2.22 20.18
N VAL A 391 9.38 -2.23 18.97
CA VAL A 391 9.36 -1.05 18.09
C VAL A 391 7.96 -0.78 17.60
N VAL A 392 7.24 -1.81 17.13
CA VAL A 392 5.86 -1.65 16.63
C VAL A 392 4.96 -1.08 17.74
N ARG A 393 4.98 -1.66 18.94
CA ARG A 393 4.17 -1.13 20.06
C ARG A 393 4.58 0.29 20.44
N SER A 394 5.88 0.58 20.48
CA SER A 394 6.38 1.91 20.83
C SER A 394 5.94 2.97 19.81
N LYS A 395 5.98 2.63 18.52
CA LYS A 395 5.49 3.46 17.41
C LYS A 395 4.01 3.80 17.61
N TYR A 396 3.16 2.77 17.74
CA TYR A 396 1.71 2.96 17.85
C TYR A 396 1.22 3.42 19.23
N ALA A 397 2.09 3.48 20.24
CA ALA A 397 1.83 4.14 21.52
C ALA A 397 2.01 5.67 21.46
N HIS A 398 2.62 6.19 20.38
CA HIS A 398 2.79 7.63 20.20
C HIS A 398 1.48 8.33 19.81
N LYS A 399 1.32 9.59 20.23
CA LYS A 399 0.11 10.41 20.01
C LYS A 399 -0.28 10.59 18.54
N VAL A 400 0.71 10.64 17.65
CA VAL A 400 0.50 10.73 16.19
C VAL A 400 -0.27 9.51 15.66
N PHE A 401 -0.15 8.36 16.34
CA PHE A 401 -0.86 7.13 16.02
C PHE A 401 -2.06 6.89 16.96
N PHE A 402 -2.62 7.95 17.54
CA PHE A 402 -3.78 7.91 18.44
C PHE A 402 -3.60 7.01 19.67
N GLU A 403 -2.34 6.72 20.04
CA GLU A 403 -1.99 5.88 21.18
C GLU A 403 -2.70 4.50 21.13
N VAL A 404 -2.99 3.98 19.92
CA VAL A 404 -3.82 2.78 19.74
C VAL A 404 -3.20 1.53 20.36
N ALA A 405 -1.87 1.47 20.51
CA ALA A 405 -1.20 0.38 21.19
C ALA A 405 -1.47 0.33 22.71
N LEU A 406 -1.98 1.42 23.30
CA LEU A 406 -2.37 1.50 24.70
C LEU A 406 -3.84 1.09 24.94
N ILE A 407 -4.62 0.90 23.87
CA ILE A 407 -6.00 0.45 23.97
C ILE A 407 -6.00 -1.02 24.41
N PRO A 408 -6.75 -1.38 25.48
CA PRO A 408 -6.86 -2.76 25.90
C PRO A 408 -7.47 -3.64 24.80
N THR A 409 -6.86 -4.81 24.58
CA THR A 409 -7.42 -5.82 23.67
C THR A 409 -8.80 -6.24 24.16
N VAL A 410 -9.77 -6.30 23.24
CA VAL A 410 -11.11 -6.80 23.54
C VAL A 410 -11.08 -8.25 24.05
N SER A 411 -12.02 -8.62 24.92
CA SER A 411 -12.12 -9.98 25.43
C SER A 411 -12.48 -10.98 24.32
N LEU A 412 -11.98 -12.21 24.45
CA LEU A 412 -12.30 -13.28 23.51
C LEU A 412 -13.80 -13.56 23.47
N GLU A 413 -14.50 -13.51 24.60
CA GLU A 413 -15.95 -13.71 24.68
C GLU A 413 -16.73 -12.71 23.82
N THR A 414 -16.35 -11.42 23.89
CA THR A 414 -16.98 -10.39 23.06
C THR A 414 -16.70 -10.62 21.59
N LEU A 415 -15.46 -10.95 21.21
CA LEU A 415 -15.12 -11.29 19.82
C LEU A 415 -15.92 -12.49 19.31
N GLU A 416 -16.02 -13.57 20.09
CA GLU A 416 -16.81 -14.75 19.73
C GLU A 416 -18.31 -14.44 19.55
N GLY A 417 -18.82 -13.37 20.18
CA GLY A 417 -20.17 -12.87 19.92
C GLY A 417 -20.38 -12.35 18.50
N PHE A 418 -19.32 -11.85 17.85
CA PHE A 418 -19.32 -11.36 16.47
C PHE A 418 -18.82 -12.41 15.46
N LEU A 419 -18.37 -13.58 15.93
CA LEU A 419 -17.85 -14.67 15.09
C LEU A 419 -18.85 -15.82 14.87
N LYS A 420 -20.14 -15.61 15.19
CA LYS A 420 -21.21 -16.61 15.19
C LYS A 420 -22.28 -16.38 14.16
#